data_AF-A0A2X0RPX8-F1
#
_entry.id   AF-A0A2X0RPX8-F1
#
_cell.length_a   1.000
_cell.length_b   1.000
_cell.length_c   1.000
_cell.angle_alpha   90.00
_cell.angle_beta   90.00
_cell.angle_gamma   90.00
#
_symmetry.space_group_name_H-M   'P 1'
#
loop_
_entity.id
_entity.type
_entity.pdbx_description
1 polymer ?
#
loop_
_entity_poly.entity_id
_entity_poly.type
_entity_poly.pdbx_seq_one_letter_code
_entity_poly.pdbx_strand_id
1 'polypeptide(L)'
;MFKDSPLSPLLLAWIITVILRVALGSATVAALTAAGLVQPMLASASPNTAALMVLAIGAGSIAASHVNDAGFWMFKEYFDLDVKQTLKTWTVLETIIAVVGLGIVMLMSIWVH
;
A
#
# COMPACT_ATOMS: atom_id res chain seq x y z
N MET A 1 12.47 -13.90 10.88
CA MET A 1 11.26 -14.21 10.08
C MET A 1 11.43 -13.90 8.59
N PHE A 2 12.17 -12.86 8.17
CA PHE A 2 12.26 -12.47 6.74
C PHE A 2 13.66 -12.55 6.11
N LYS A 3 14.65 -13.07 6.84
CA LYS A 3 16.07 -13.06 6.43
C LYS A 3 16.38 -13.95 5.21
N ASP A 4 15.49 -14.91 4.92
CA ASP A 4 15.63 -15.90 3.83
C ASP A 4 14.52 -15.80 2.77
N SER A 5 13.74 -14.70 2.77
CA SER A 5 12.71 -14.49 1.75
C SER A 5 13.37 -14.15 0.41
N PRO A 6 12.99 -14.83 -0.70
CA PRO A 6 13.47 -14.47 -2.03
C PRO A 6 12.89 -13.14 -2.54
N LEU A 7 11.94 -12.54 -1.80
CA LEU A 7 11.26 -11.30 -2.16
C LEU A 7 11.93 -10.08 -1.50
N SER A 8 12.05 -8.99 -2.26
CA SER A 8 12.54 -7.70 -1.74
C SER A 8 11.77 -7.28 -0.48
N PRO A 9 12.44 -6.81 0.58
CA PRO A 9 11.78 -6.28 1.79
C PRO A 9 10.74 -5.19 1.49
N LEU A 10 10.97 -4.39 0.45
CA LEU A 10 10.05 -3.33 0.02
C LEU A 10 8.74 -3.91 -0.55
N LEU A 11 8.87 -4.95 -1.39
CA LEU A 11 7.71 -5.65 -1.95
C LEU A 11 6.92 -6.35 -0.85
N LEU A 12 7.61 -6.98 0.10
CA LEU A 12 6.96 -7.64 1.23
C LEU A 12 6.19 -6.63 2.11
N ALA A 13 6.79 -5.49 2.42
CA ALA A 13 6.13 -4.41 3.15
C ALA A 13 4.87 -3.94 2.43
N TRP A 14 4.96 -3.70 1.11
CA TRP A 14 3.81 -3.33 0.29
C TRP A 14 2.70 -4.40 0.31
N ILE A 15 3.03 -5.68 0.12
CA ILE A 15 2.04 -6.79 0.15
C ILE A 15 1.32 -6.84 1.50
N ILE A 16 2.07 -6.76 2.61
CA ILE A 16 1.48 -6.73 3.96
C ILE A 16 0.52 -5.56 4.08
N THR A 17 0.92 -4.37 3.63
CA THR A 17 0.05 -3.19 3.69
C THR A 17 -1.20 -3.34 2.81
N VAL A 18 -1.10 -3.91 1.61
CA VAL A 18 -2.25 -4.13 0.72
C VAL A 18 -3.24 -5.11 1.34
N ILE A 19 -2.77 -6.21 1.93
CA ILE A 19 -3.63 -7.18 2.62
C ILE A 19 -4.37 -6.50 3.77
N LEU A 20 -3.65 -5.73 4.59
CA LEU A 20 -4.23 -4.98 5.69
C LEU A 20 -5.22 -3.93 5.18
N ARG A 21 -4.92 -3.24 4.08
CA ARG A 21 -5.81 -2.26 3.47
C ARG A 21 -7.13 -2.90 3.05
N VAL A 22 -7.08 -4.03 2.35
CA VAL A 22 -8.28 -4.76 1.91
C VAL A 22 -9.12 -5.23 3.10
N ALA A 23 -8.49 -5.63 4.21
CA ALA A 23 -9.19 -6.08 5.41
C ALA A 23 -9.76 -4.93 6.25
N LEU A 24 -8.98 -3.86 6.45
CA LEU A 24 -9.27 -2.79 7.41
C LEU A 24 -10.04 -1.62 6.82
N GLY A 25 -9.95 -1.37 5.51
CA GLY A 25 -10.69 -0.30 4.85
C GLY A 25 -10.24 1.12 5.17
N SER A 26 -9.29 1.34 6.09
CA SER A 26 -8.68 2.65 6.34
C SER A 26 -7.21 2.67 5.92
N ALA A 27 -6.84 3.64 5.07
CA ALA A 27 -5.47 3.80 4.60
C ALA A 27 -4.49 4.09 5.76
N THR A 28 -4.88 4.95 6.70
CA THR A 28 -4.03 5.33 7.84
C THR A 28 -3.83 4.16 8.80
N VAL A 29 -4.90 3.42 9.12
CA VAL A 29 -4.82 2.26 10.03
C VAL A 29 -4.01 1.14 9.38
N ALA A 30 -4.20 0.88 8.07
CA ALA A 30 -3.41 -0.10 7.34
C ALA A 30 -1.92 0.26 7.31
N ALA A 31 -1.58 1.52 7.01
CA ALA A 31 -0.20 1.99 6.98
C ALA A 31 0.48 1.89 8.35
N LEU A 32 -0.16 2.36 9.42
CA LEU A 32 0.40 2.31 10.79
C LEU A 32 0.56 0.87 11.28
N THR A 33 -0.42 0.01 11.00
CA THR A 33 -0.35 -1.41 11.37
C THR A 33 0.79 -2.10 10.62
N ALA A 34 0.90 -1.88 9.31
CA ALA A 34 1.99 -2.43 8.51
C ALA A 34 3.36 -1.94 8.98
N ALA A 35 3.49 -0.65 9.30
CA ALA A 35 4.73 -0.07 9.82
C ALA A 35 5.19 -0.77 11.10
N GLY A 36 4.26 -1.10 12.01
CA GLY A 36 4.55 -1.90 13.20
C GLY A 36 5.02 -3.32 12.88
N LEU A 37 4.38 -3.99 11.92
CA LEU A 37 4.72 -5.37 11.53
C LEU A 37 6.08 -5.49 10.83
N VAL A 38 6.45 -4.48 10.03
CA VAL A 38 7.70 -4.49 9.24
C VAL A 38 8.88 -3.88 9.99
N GLN A 39 8.70 -3.31 11.19
CA GLN A 39 9.79 -2.78 12.02
C GLN A 39 11.00 -3.72 12.13
N PRO A 40 10.86 -5.05 12.35
CA PRO A 40 12.01 -5.95 12.44
C PRO A 40 12.85 -6.02 11.16
N MET A 41 12.27 -5.68 10.00
CA MET A 41 12.97 -5.64 8.71
C MET A 41 13.88 -4.41 8.58
N LEU A 42 13.68 -3.40 9.43
CA LEU A 42 14.47 -2.15 9.43
C LEU A 42 15.71 -2.22 10.32
N ALA A 43 15.87 -3.27 11.14
CA ALA A 43 16.95 -3.36 12.13
C ALA A 43 18.37 -3.28 11.54
N SER A 44 18.53 -3.65 10.27
CA SER A 44 19.79 -3.56 9.52
C SER A 44 19.64 -2.74 8.23
N ALA A 45 18.56 -1.98 8.08
CA ALA A 45 18.29 -1.19 6.88
C ALA A 45 19.05 0.15 6.94
N SER A 46 19.54 0.60 5.79
CA SER A 46 20.05 1.97 5.65
C SER A 46 18.89 2.99 5.84
N PRO A 47 19.18 4.25 6.20
CA PRO A 47 18.16 5.30 6.25
C PRO A 47 17.39 5.45 4.93
N ASN A 48 18.08 5.25 3.81
CA ASN A 48 17.51 5.25 2.47
C ASN A 48 16.52 4.10 2.25
N THR A 49 16.90 2.88 2.63
CA THR A 49 16.03 1.70 2.55
C THR A 49 14.80 1.87 3.45
N ALA A 50 14.98 2.45 4.64
CA ALA A 50 13.87 2.76 5.54
C ALA A 50 12.89 3.77 4.92
N ALA A 51 13.40 4.83 4.27
CA ALA A 51 12.57 5.81 3.57
C ALA A 51 11.80 5.17 2.39
N LEU A 52 12.46 4.33 1.59
CA LEU A 52 11.81 3.57 0.51
C LEU A 52 10.73 2.62 1.05
N MET A 53 10.94 2.01 2.21
CA MET A 53 9.94 1.15 2.85
C MET A 53 8.71 1.96 3.29
N VAL A 54 8.89 3.17 3.81
CA VAL A 54 7.77 4.07 4.14
C VAL A 54 6.97 4.42 2.88
N LEU A 55 7.64 4.69 1.76
CA LEU A 55 6.97 4.95 0.48
C LEU A 55 6.21 3.71 -0.03
N ALA A 56 6.80 2.52 0.09
CA ALA A 56 6.14 1.27 -0.27
C ALA A 56 4.86 1.02 0.55
N ILE A 57 4.93 1.23 1.87
CA ILE A 57 3.77 1.13 2.77
C ILE A 57 2.71 2.17 2.37
N GLY A 58 3.12 3.43 2.15
CA GLY A 58 2.22 4.49 1.70
C GLY A 58 1.46 4.12 0.42
N ALA A 59 2.18 3.62 -0.59
CA ALA A 59 1.58 3.17 -1.84
C ALA A 59 0.63 1.97 -1.65
N GLY A 60 0.99 0.99 -0.82
CA GLY A 60 0.13 -0.17 -0.54
C GLY A 60 -1.12 0.19 0.27
N SER A 61 -1.07 1.25 1.08
CA SER A 61 -2.16 1.65 1.98
C SER A 61 -3.42 2.16 1.27
N ILE A 62 -3.31 2.49 -0.02
CA ILE A 62 -4.42 2.97 -0.85
C ILE A 62 -4.82 1.94 -1.91
N ALA A 63 -4.37 0.68 -1.81
CA ALA A 63 -4.73 -0.32 -2.81
C ALA A 63 -6.16 -0.83 -2.61
N ALA A 64 -6.85 -1.15 -3.71
CA ALA A 64 -8.07 -1.94 -3.71
C ALA A 64 -9.16 -1.48 -2.70
N SER A 65 -9.38 -0.17 -2.53
CA SER A 65 -10.50 0.34 -1.72
C SER A 65 -11.84 -0.13 -2.24
N HIS A 66 -12.65 -0.65 -1.33
CA HIS A 66 -13.98 -1.17 -1.62
C HIS A 66 -14.96 -0.77 -0.52
N VAL A 67 -16.05 -1.53 -0.37
CA VAL A 67 -17.19 -1.20 0.49
C VAL A 67 -16.86 -0.99 1.98
N ASN A 68 -15.69 -1.41 2.45
CA ASN A 68 -15.23 -1.16 3.82
C ASN A 68 -14.48 0.17 4.02
N ASP A 69 -14.30 0.97 2.96
CA ASP A 69 -13.62 2.26 3.01
C ASP A 69 -14.61 3.42 2.94
N ALA A 70 -14.45 4.41 3.84
CA ALA A 70 -15.20 5.65 3.80
C ALA A 70 -14.95 6.46 2.51
N GLY A 71 -13.72 6.41 1.97
CA GLY A 71 -13.36 7.07 0.70
C GLY A 71 -14.17 6.56 -0.49
N PHE A 72 -14.42 5.24 -0.54
CA PHE A 72 -15.26 4.61 -1.56
C PHE A 72 -16.68 5.20 -1.56
N TRP A 73 -17.30 5.30 -0.37
CA TRP A 73 -18.65 5.83 -0.22
C TRP A 73 -18.71 7.33 -0.52
N MET A 74 -17.72 8.10 -0.06
CA MET A 74 -17.63 9.53 -0.37
C MET A 74 -17.54 9.77 -1.88
N PHE A 75 -16.71 9.01 -2.60
CA PHE A 75 -16.57 9.11 -4.05
C PHE A 75 -17.87 8.72 -4.77
N LYS A 76 -18.51 7.62 -4.34
CA LYS A 76 -19.82 7.20 -4.85
C LYS A 76 -20.85 8.33 -4.74
N GLU A 77 -21.01 8.92 -3.56
CA GLU A 77 -22.00 9.98 -3.31
C GLU A 77 -21.67 11.28 -4.05
N TYR A 78 -20.39 11.67 -4.14
CA TYR A 78 -19.97 12.89 -4.82
C TYR A 78 -20.28 12.87 -6.33
N PHE A 79 -20.18 11.70 -6.96
CA PHE A 79 -20.41 11.51 -8.39
C PHE A 79 -21.75 10.83 -8.73
N ASP A 80 -22.62 10.61 -7.73
CA ASP A 80 -23.91 9.91 -7.86
C ASP A 80 -23.81 8.57 -8.61
N LEU A 81 -22.78 7.78 -8.28
CA LEU A 81 -22.51 6.49 -8.92
C LEU A 81 -23.25 5.34 -8.23
N ASP A 82 -23.48 4.26 -8.98
CA ASP A 82 -23.83 2.98 -8.36
C ASP A 82 -22.58 2.26 -7.80
N VAL A 83 -22.80 1.23 -6.98
CA VAL A 83 -21.71 0.46 -6.35
C VAL A 83 -20.84 -0.25 -7.39
N LYS A 84 -21.42 -0.78 -8.47
CA LYS A 84 -20.68 -1.50 -9.52
C LYS A 84 -19.80 -0.55 -10.32
N GLN A 85 -20.30 0.64 -10.63
CA GLN A 85 -19.56 1.71 -11.29
C GLN A 85 -18.41 2.16 -10.41
N THR A 86 -18.67 2.41 -9.12
CA THR A 86 -17.64 2.82 -8.16
C THR A 86 -16.55 1.76 -8.02
N LEU A 87 -16.90 0.47 -7.93
CA LEU A 87 -15.91 -0.62 -7.94
C LEU A 87 -15.08 -0.66 -9.24
N LYS A 88 -15.66 -0.32 -10.39
CA LYS A 88 -14.95 -0.32 -11.68
C LYS A 88 -14.09 0.92 -11.90
N THR A 89 -14.37 2.03 -11.21
CA THR A 89 -13.64 3.28 -11.37
C THR A 89 -12.70 3.53 -10.18
N TRP A 90 -13.25 3.73 -8.99
CA TRP A 90 -12.50 4.06 -7.77
C TRP A 90 -11.53 2.96 -7.37
N THR A 91 -12.01 1.73 -7.19
CA THR A 91 -11.17 0.60 -6.76
C THR A 91 -10.06 0.31 -7.77
N VAL A 92 -10.38 0.40 -9.07
CA VAL A 92 -9.40 0.20 -10.14
C VAL A 92 -8.36 1.31 -10.15
N LEU A 93 -8.79 2.58 -10.06
CA LEU A 93 -7.89 3.74 -9.98
C LEU A 93 -6.94 3.61 -8.78
N GLU A 94 -7.47 3.38 -7.59
CA GLU A 94 -6.69 3.20 -6.36
C GLU A 94 -5.66 2.07 -6.48
N THR A 95 -6.08 0.95 -7.07
CA THR A 95 -5.17 -0.18 -7.34
C THR A 95 -4.07 0.19 -8.32
N ILE A 96 -4.38 0.93 -9.39
CA ILE A 96 -3.38 1.42 -10.35
C ILE A 96 -2.37 2.32 -9.63
N ILE A 97 -2.84 3.28 -8.82
CA ILE A 97 -1.95 4.20 -8.09
C ILE A 97 -1.03 3.40 -7.15
N ALA A 98 -1.55 2.42 -6.43
CA ALA A 98 -0.77 1.58 -5.53
C ALA A 98 0.32 0.77 -6.25
N VAL A 99 -0.01 0.19 -7.40
CA VAL A 99 0.94 -0.60 -8.22
C VAL A 99 1.99 0.30 -8.89
N VAL A 100 1.58 1.45 -9.43
CA VAL A 100 2.49 2.44 -10.01
C VAL A 100 3.45 2.98 -8.93
N GLY A 101 2.93 3.28 -7.74
CA GLY A 101 3.73 3.71 -6.59
C GLY A 101 4.78 2.67 -6.20
N LEU A 102 4.40 1.39 -6.14
CA LEU A 102 5.37 0.31 -5.93
C LEU A 102 6.42 0.26 -7.04
N GLY A 103 6.01 0.37 -8.30
CA GLY A 103 6.92 0.38 -9.45
C GLY A 103 7.96 1.49 -9.35
N ILE A 104 7.55 2.70 -8.98
CA ILE A 104 8.45 3.84 -8.76
C ILE A 104 9.41 3.57 -7.60
N VAL A 105 8.92 3.03 -6.47
CA VAL A 105 9.78 2.67 -5.32
C VAL A 105 10.83 1.62 -5.71
N MET A 106 10.42 0.59 -6.47
CA MET A 106 11.34 -0.44 -6.95
C MET A 106 12.37 0.14 -7.91
N LEU A 107 11.99 1.04 -8.81
CA LEU A 107 12.93 1.75 -9.70
C LEU A 107 13.92 2.59 -8.89
N MET A 108 13.46 3.34 -7.89
CA MET A 108 14.32 4.14 -7.02
C MET A 108 15.30 3.27 -6.23
N SER A 109 14.89 2.09 -5.79
CA SER A 109 15.73 1.16 -5.01
C SER A 109 16.98 0.65 -5.75
N ILE A 110 16.99 0.74 -7.08
CA ILE A 110 18.16 0.39 -7.91
C ILE A 110 19.27 1.43 -7.77
N TRP A 111 18.89 2.70 -7.59
CA TRP A 111 19.83 3.83 -7.55
C TRP A 111 20.15 4.28 -6.12
N VAL A 112 19.23 4.02 -5.19
CA VAL A 112 19.29 4.52 -3.82
C VAL A 112 19.46 3.31 -2.88
N HIS A 113 20.66 3.17 -2.33
CA HIS A 113 21.03 2.12 -1.36
C HIS A 113 21.14 2.69 0.06
#